data_AF-A0A6D2IPM8-F1
#
_entry.id   AF-A0A6D2IPM8-F1
#
_cell.length_a   1.000
_cell.length_b   1.000
_cell.length_c   1.000
_cell.angle_alpha   90.00
_cell.angle_beta   90.00
_cell.angle_gamma   90.00
#
_symmetry.space_group_name_H-M   'P 1'
#
loop_
_entity.id
_entity.type
_entity.pdbx_description
1 polymer ?
#
loop_
_entity_poly.entity_id
_entity_poly.type
_entity_poly.pdbx_seq_one_letter_code
_entity_poly.pdbx_strand_id
1 'polypeptide(L)'
;MPLKKLQEKGFLEKNKLIVKVEVKVVEVVDQGDATGNVIFDYNGFQILSSQVISVSRLFMKHPDVAVNFRLSNQLVKTTYMNILLGLIETLNKPPRSISETELGNARSDLIDLTQAGFKLDWLKKKLNEVSLERKKNADGIRFQELEEQIKNLKAELNKEKVKYAAKFLSLEQTVSDLKDEMNKKRNTISLS
;
A
#
# COMPACT_ATOMS: atom_id res chain seq x y z
N MET A 1 1.32 14.32 38.22
CA MET A 1 2.16 13.89 39.35
C MET A 1 3.57 14.42 39.14
N PRO A 2 4.17 15.20 40.07
CA PRO A 2 5.50 15.80 39.89
C PRO A 2 6.64 14.78 39.91
N LEU A 3 7.74 15.04 39.18
CA LEU A 3 8.94 14.18 39.10
C LEU A 3 9.50 13.78 40.47
N LYS A 4 9.60 14.72 41.41
CA LYS A 4 10.05 14.45 42.79
C LYS A 4 9.21 13.38 43.47
N LYS A 5 7.89 13.41 43.29
CA LYS A 5 6.98 12.40 43.87
C LYS A 5 7.15 11.00 43.25
N LEU A 6 7.67 10.90 42.03
CA LEU A 6 7.95 9.60 41.38
C LEU A 6 9.27 9.00 41.91
N GLN A 7 10.28 9.84 42.17
CA GLN A 7 11.54 9.42 42.80
C GLN A 7 11.31 8.98 44.25
N GLU A 8 10.57 9.77 45.04
CA GLU A 8 10.21 9.45 46.43
C GLU A 8 9.47 8.11 46.56
N LYS A 9 8.64 7.78 45.57
CA LYS A 9 7.87 6.53 45.53
C LYS A 9 8.62 5.37 44.87
N GLY A 10 9.88 5.55 44.46
CA GLY A 10 10.71 4.51 43.83
C GLY A 10 10.30 4.16 42.39
N PHE A 11 9.39 4.93 41.77
CA PHE A 11 8.98 4.72 40.38
C PHE A 11 9.96 5.34 39.38
N LEU A 12 10.95 6.13 39.82
CA LEU A 12 11.90 6.79 38.94
C LEU A 12 13.32 6.71 39.52
N GLU A 13 14.20 5.97 38.84
CA GLU A 13 15.62 5.84 39.19
C GLU A 13 16.50 6.17 37.98
N LYS A 14 17.50 7.06 38.13
CA LYS A 14 18.43 7.45 37.04
C LYS A 14 17.70 7.84 35.73
N ASN A 15 16.62 8.62 35.84
CA ASN A 15 15.74 9.01 34.73
C ASN A 15 15.04 7.84 34.00
N LYS A 16 15.03 6.64 34.56
CA LYS A 16 14.27 5.48 34.07
C LYS A 16 13.01 5.32 34.91
N LEU A 17 11.86 5.32 34.24
CA LEU A 17 10.56 5.06 34.87
C LEU A 17 10.37 3.56 35.06
N ILE A 18 10.10 3.13 36.29
CA ILE A 18 9.82 1.75 36.68
C ILE A 18 8.30 1.59 36.77
N VAL A 19 7.73 0.76 35.89
CA VAL A 19 6.30 0.44 35.87
C VAL A 19 6.13 -1.00 36.35
N LYS A 20 5.54 -1.18 37.54
CA LYS A 20 5.23 -2.50 38.09
C LYS A 20 3.84 -2.93 37.59
N VAL A 21 3.78 -4.00 36.82
CA VAL A 21 2.52 -4.61 36.35
C VAL A 21 2.28 -5.86 37.20
N GLU A 22 1.26 -5.84 38.06
CA GLU A 22 0.86 -7.01 38.83
C GLU A 22 -0.12 -7.85 38.00
N VAL A 23 0.33 -9.01 37.55
CA VAL A 23 -0.47 -9.97 36.80
C VAL A 23 -1.05 -10.98 37.78
N LYS A 24 -2.38 -11.00 37.91
CA LYS A 24 -3.08 -11.98 38.74
C LYS A 24 -3.24 -13.27 37.94
N VAL A 25 -2.46 -14.29 38.27
CA VAL A 25 -2.56 -15.63 37.65
C VAL A 25 -3.83 -16.31 38.16
N VAL A 26 -4.75 -16.66 37.26
CA VAL A 26 -6.07 -17.21 37.61
C VAL A 26 -6.04 -18.73 37.75
N GLU A 27 -5.15 -19.45 37.06
CA GLU A 27 -5.02 -20.91 37.18
C GLU A 27 -3.63 -21.37 36.73
N VAL A 28 -3.01 -22.28 37.50
CA VAL A 28 -1.76 -22.96 37.12
C VAL A 28 -2.16 -24.34 36.64
N VAL A 29 -1.98 -24.61 35.35
CA VAL A 29 -2.15 -25.95 34.77
C VAL A 29 -0.76 -26.54 34.58
N ASP A 30 -0.59 -27.79 35.00
CA ASP A 30 0.68 -28.47 35.19
C ASP A 30 1.67 -28.43 34.00
N GLN A 31 2.93 -28.57 34.38
CA GLN A 31 4.15 -28.54 33.60
C GLN A 31 4.14 -29.52 32.41
N GLY A 32 4.13 -28.95 31.20
CA GLY A 32 4.44 -29.64 29.94
C GLY A 32 5.25 -28.70 29.06
N ASP A 33 6.36 -29.20 28.52
CA ASP A 33 7.22 -28.50 27.55
C ASP A 33 6.40 -28.07 26.32
N ALA A 34 5.96 -26.82 26.32
CA ALA A 34 5.29 -26.17 25.20
C ALA A 34 5.82 -24.73 25.13
N THR A 35 6.86 -24.55 24.34
CA THR A 35 7.31 -23.23 23.93
C THR A 35 6.15 -22.54 23.19
N GLY A 36 5.41 -21.71 23.93
CA GLY A 36 4.86 -20.45 23.44
C GLY A 36 3.47 -20.47 22.84
N ASN A 37 2.43 -20.66 23.66
CA ASN A 37 1.09 -20.07 23.39
C ASN A 37 0.37 -19.75 24.72
N VAL A 38 1.05 -19.01 25.61
CA VAL A 38 0.42 -18.50 26.83
C VAL A 38 -0.65 -17.49 26.42
N ILE A 39 -1.89 -17.73 26.86
CA ILE A 39 -3.03 -16.84 26.63
C ILE A 39 -3.11 -15.84 27.79
N PHE A 40 -3.23 -14.56 27.46
CA PHE A 40 -3.41 -13.47 28.42
C PHE A 40 -4.79 -12.84 28.24
N ASP A 41 -5.45 -12.50 29.35
CA ASP A 41 -6.61 -11.62 29.31
C ASP A 41 -6.12 -10.16 29.30
N TYR A 42 -6.49 -9.43 28.25
CA TYR A 42 -6.25 -7.99 28.13
C TYR A 42 -7.56 -7.27 27.88
N ASN A 43 -8.03 -6.49 28.86
CA ASN A 43 -9.32 -5.79 28.80
C ASN A 43 -10.50 -6.72 28.44
N GLY A 44 -10.49 -7.96 28.92
CA GLY A 44 -11.53 -8.94 28.65
C GLY A 44 -11.44 -9.64 27.28
N PHE A 45 -10.31 -9.53 26.59
CA PHE A 45 -9.95 -10.28 25.39
C PHE A 45 -8.84 -11.28 25.69
N GLN A 46 -9.04 -12.55 25.30
CA GLN A 46 -7.98 -13.55 25.33
C GLN A 46 -7.05 -13.39 24.12
N ILE A 47 -5.77 -13.11 24.36
CA ILE A 47 -4.75 -12.86 23.33
C ILE A 47 -3.51 -13.71 23.57
N LEU A 48 -2.79 -14.06 22.50
CA LEU A 48 -1.54 -14.79 22.63
C LEU A 48 -0.42 -13.90 23.19
N SER A 49 0.53 -14.49 23.90
CA SER A 49 1.73 -13.81 24.41
C SER A 49 2.46 -12.98 23.35
N SER A 50 2.55 -13.51 22.12
CA SER A 50 3.15 -12.85 20.96
C SER A 50 2.42 -11.58 20.53
N GLN A 51 1.14 -11.44 20.88
CA GLN A 51 0.28 -10.32 20.49
C GLN A 51 0.20 -9.24 21.57
N VAL A 52 0.64 -9.50 22.80
CA VAL A 52 0.50 -8.59 23.96
C VAL A 52 1.01 -7.19 23.66
N ILE A 53 2.16 -7.06 23.00
CA ILE A 53 2.75 -5.75 22.67
C ILE A 53 1.87 -5.00 21.67
N SER A 54 1.38 -5.68 20.63
CA SER A 54 0.54 -5.07 19.59
C SER A 54 -0.80 -4.61 20.16
N VAL A 55 -1.46 -5.45 20.96
CA VAL A 55 -2.73 -5.13 21.60
C VAL A 55 -2.55 -4.01 22.63
N SER A 56 -1.50 -4.06 23.44
CA SER A 56 -1.19 -2.98 24.40
C SER A 56 -1.00 -1.63 23.70
N ARG A 57 -0.26 -1.61 22.59
CA ARG A 57 -0.07 -0.38 21.80
C ARG A 57 -1.36 0.11 21.15
N LEU A 58 -2.21 -0.80 20.70
CA LEU A 58 -3.52 -0.49 20.13
C LEU A 58 -4.38 0.26 21.15
N PHE A 59 -4.59 -0.31 22.34
CA PHE A 59 -5.41 0.32 23.38
C PHE A 59 -4.76 1.59 23.96
N MET A 60 -3.43 1.70 23.95
CA MET A 60 -2.76 2.94 24.36
C MET A 60 -3.01 4.09 23.38
N LYS A 61 -3.02 3.82 22.06
CA LYS A 61 -3.26 4.83 21.03
C LYS A 61 -4.74 5.12 20.81
N HIS A 62 -5.58 4.10 20.99
CA HIS A 62 -7.01 4.12 20.74
C HIS A 62 -7.74 3.47 21.93
N PRO A 63 -7.78 4.14 23.09
CA PRO A 63 -8.37 3.56 24.31
C PRO A 63 -9.87 3.26 24.19
N ASP A 64 -10.56 3.94 23.28
CA ASP A 64 -11.99 3.77 23.02
C ASP A 64 -12.30 2.76 21.90
N VAL A 65 -11.28 2.09 21.34
CA VAL A 65 -11.41 1.20 20.17
C VAL A 65 -12.47 0.12 20.33
N ALA A 66 -12.68 -0.40 21.54
CA ALA A 66 -13.64 -1.46 21.84
C ALA A 66 -14.75 -1.04 22.82
N VAL A 67 -14.98 0.28 23.01
CA VAL A 67 -15.90 0.76 24.07
C VAL A 67 -17.35 0.33 23.86
N ASN A 68 -17.78 0.14 22.61
CA ASN A 68 -19.14 -0.29 22.26
C ASN A 68 -19.22 -1.79 21.93
N PHE A 69 -18.12 -2.53 22.07
CA PHE A 69 -18.08 -3.96 21.77
C PHE A 69 -18.76 -4.76 22.90
N ARG A 70 -19.81 -5.52 22.55
CA ARG A 70 -20.72 -6.14 23.55
C ARG A 70 -20.80 -7.67 23.50
N LEU A 71 -20.03 -8.32 22.62
CA LEU A 71 -20.06 -9.78 22.51
C LEU A 71 -19.42 -10.44 23.73
N SER A 72 -20.10 -11.41 24.33
CA SER A 72 -19.70 -12.05 25.59
C SER A 72 -18.85 -13.32 25.40
N ASN A 73 -19.04 -14.05 24.29
CA ASN A 73 -18.33 -15.29 24.02
C ASN A 73 -16.83 -15.04 23.77
N GLN A 74 -15.96 -15.65 24.58
CA GLN A 74 -14.51 -15.42 24.54
C GLN A 74 -13.85 -15.77 23.21
N LEU A 75 -14.21 -16.91 22.60
CA LEU A 75 -13.68 -17.30 21.28
C LEU A 75 -14.03 -16.23 20.23
N VAL A 76 -15.27 -15.74 20.26
CA VAL A 76 -15.72 -14.67 19.36
C VAL A 76 -14.91 -13.39 19.60
N LYS A 77 -14.67 -13.00 20.86
CA LYS A 77 -13.84 -11.82 21.17
C LYS A 77 -12.44 -11.94 20.59
N THR A 78 -11.80 -13.09 20.78
CA THR A 78 -10.46 -13.37 20.25
C THR A 78 -10.44 -13.33 18.73
N THR A 79 -11.43 -13.91 18.06
CA THR A 79 -11.56 -13.84 16.59
C THR A 79 -11.65 -12.40 16.11
N TYR A 80 -12.51 -11.57 16.70
CA TYR A 80 -12.60 -10.16 16.31
C TYR A 80 -11.31 -9.38 16.58
N MET A 81 -10.62 -9.66 17.70
CA MET A 81 -9.32 -9.03 17.97
C MET A 81 -8.28 -9.43 16.92
N ASN A 82 -8.24 -10.70 16.49
CA ASN A 82 -7.34 -11.16 15.43
C ASN A 82 -7.64 -10.50 14.08
N ILE A 83 -8.93 -10.36 13.72
CA ILE A 83 -9.34 -9.64 12.51
C ILE A 83 -8.88 -8.17 12.59
N LEU A 84 -9.08 -7.50 13.73
CA LEU A 84 -8.63 -6.12 13.93
C LEU A 84 -7.11 -5.98 13.79
N LEU A 85 -6.33 -6.89 14.39
CA LEU A 85 -4.88 -6.89 14.25
C LEU A 85 -4.43 -7.14 12.81
N GLY A 86 -5.06 -8.08 12.10
CA GLY A 86 -4.80 -8.36 10.68
C GLY A 86 -5.15 -7.19 9.75
N LEU A 87 -6.25 -6.47 10.04
CA LEU A 87 -6.61 -5.24 9.34
C LEU A 87 -5.55 -4.16 9.55
N ILE A 88 -5.11 -3.95 10.79
CA ILE A 88 -4.06 -2.98 11.13
C ILE A 88 -2.76 -3.33 10.40
N GLU A 89 -2.36 -4.60 10.42
CA GLU A 89 -1.18 -5.09 9.73
C GLU A 89 -1.26 -4.84 8.21
N THR A 90 -2.40 -5.20 7.60
CA THR A 90 -2.64 -4.99 6.17
C THR A 90 -2.53 -3.51 5.80
N LEU A 91 -3.13 -2.61 6.58
CA LEU A 91 -3.08 -1.17 6.32
C LEU A 91 -1.74 -0.52 6.68
N ASN A 92 -0.85 -1.21 7.40
CA ASN A 92 0.53 -0.76 7.66
C ASN A 92 1.49 -1.12 6.52
N LYS A 93 1.12 -2.02 5.61
CA LYS A 93 1.94 -2.35 4.44
C LYS A 93 2.11 -1.12 3.53
N PRO A 94 3.20 -1.04 2.76
CA PRO A 94 3.33 -0.03 1.72
C PRO A 94 2.12 -0.06 0.77
N PRO A 95 1.50 1.09 0.41
CA PRO A 95 0.29 1.10 -0.43
C PRO A 95 0.42 0.36 -1.76
N ARG A 96 1.63 0.35 -2.33
CA ARG A 96 1.97 -0.38 -3.57
C ARG A 96 1.99 -1.90 -3.45
N SER A 97 2.20 -2.44 -2.24
CA SER A 97 2.25 -3.90 -2.02
C SER A 97 0.89 -4.49 -1.67
N ILE A 98 -0.12 -3.65 -1.43
CA ILE A 98 -1.47 -4.10 -1.11
C ILE A 98 -2.20 -4.42 -2.41
N SER A 99 -2.66 -5.66 -2.53
CA SER A 99 -3.47 -6.12 -3.66
C SER A 99 -4.90 -5.57 -3.62
N GLU A 100 -5.63 -5.63 -4.74
CA GLU A 100 -7.04 -5.26 -4.76
C GLU A 100 -7.87 -6.16 -3.84
N THR A 101 -7.54 -7.46 -3.80
CA THR A 101 -8.20 -8.44 -2.93
C THR A 101 -7.98 -8.12 -1.47
N GLU A 102 -6.75 -7.83 -1.03
CA GLU A 102 -6.47 -7.42 0.35
C GLU A 102 -7.21 -6.13 0.71
N LEU A 103 -7.31 -5.17 -0.23
CA LEU A 103 -8.05 -3.93 -0.01
C LEU A 103 -9.57 -4.16 0.09
N GLY A 104 -10.09 -5.11 -0.69
CA GLY A 104 -11.47 -5.59 -0.60
C GLY A 104 -11.76 -6.24 0.75
N ASN A 105 -10.91 -7.18 1.18
CA ASN A 105 -11.02 -7.85 2.48
C ASN A 105 -10.94 -6.84 3.62
N ALA A 106 -9.99 -5.89 3.57
CA ALA A 106 -9.86 -4.84 4.58
C ALA A 106 -11.13 -3.97 4.70
N ARG A 107 -11.84 -3.72 3.60
CA ARG A 107 -13.14 -3.01 3.63
C ARG A 107 -14.21 -3.85 4.32
N SER A 108 -14.30 -5.14 4.00
CA SER A 108 -15.24 -6.06 4.63
C SER A 108 -14.97 -6.21 6.14
N ASP A 109 -13.71 -6.46 6.52
CA ASP A 109 -13.29 -6.58 7.93
C ASP A 109 -13.64 -5.31 8.71
N LEU A 110 -13.38 -4.13 8.14
CA LEU A 110 -13.73 -2.86 8.78
C LEU A 110 -15.23 -2.71 9.00
N ILE A 111 -16.07 -3.16 8.07
CA ILE A 111 -17.54 -3.15 8.20
C ILE A 111 -17.96 -4.08 9.34
N ASP A 112 -17.50 -5.33 9.33
CA ASP A 112 -17.87 -6.33 10.32
C ASP A 112 -17.44 -5.93 11.73
N LEU A 113 -16.22 -5.39 11.88
CA LEU A 113 -15.72 -4.88 13.15
C LEU A 113 -16.51 -3.67 13.64
N THR A 114 -16.87 -2.74 12.75
CA THR A 114 -17.67 -1.58 13.11
C THR A 114 -19.07 -2.00 13.57
N GLN A 115 -19.69 -2.97 12.88
CA GLN A 115 -20.98 -3.54 13.27
C GLN A 115 -20.91 -4.27 14.62
N ALA A 116 -19.79 -4.92 14.92
CA ALA A 116 -19.55 -5.54 16.22
C ALA A 116 -19.34 -4.52 17.36
N GLY A 117 -19.24 -3.22 17.04
CA GLY A 117 -19.15 -2.14 18.01
C GLY A 117 -17.73 -1.60 18.24
N PHE A 118 -16.77 -1.91 17.38
CA PHE A 118 -15.46 -1.26 17.43
C PHE A 118 -15.54 0.18 16.88
N LYS A 119 -14.82 1.10 17.52
CA LYS A 119 -14.66 2.49 17.06
C LYS A 119 -13.42 2.61 16.18
N LEU A 120 -13.62 2.58 14.86
CA LEU A 120 -12.54 2.42 13.87
C LEU A 120 -12.45 3.58 12.88
N ASP A 121 -12.89 4.79 13.24
CA ASP A 121 -12.84 5.97 12.35
C ASP A 121 -11.43 6.26 11.83
N TRP A 122 -10.41 6.04 12.68
CA TRP A 122 -9.01 6.21 12.31
C TRP A 122 -8.54 5.17 11.28
N LEU A 123 -9.01 3.91 11.35
CA LEU A 123 -8.74 2.90 10.33
C LEU A 123 -9.50 3.17 9.05
N LYS A 124 -10.74 3.67 9.14
CA LYS A 124 -11.53 4.10 7.98
C LYS A 124 -10.80 5.20 7.21
N LYS A 125 -10.31 6.22 7.91
CA LYS A 125 -9.50 7.29 7.30
C LYS A 125 -8.24 6.73 6.64
N LYS A 126 -7.50 5.88 7.35
CA LYS A 126 -6.28 5.25 6.84
C LYS A 126 -6.51 4.39 5.61
N LEU A 127 -7.57 3.59 5.59
CA LEU A 127 -7.97 2.77 4.44
C LEU A 127 -8.22 3.63 3.19
N ASN A 128 -8.87 4.78 3.35
CA ASN A 128 -9.09 5.73 2.25
C ASN A 128 -7.77 6.34 1.74
N GLU A 129 -6.86 6.72 2.65
CA GLU A 129 -5.54 7.26 2.31
C GLU A 129 -4.71 6.23 1.51
N VAL A 130 -4.63 5.00 2.02
CA VAL A 130 -3.93 3.88 1.36
C VAL A 130 -4.53 3.59 -0.02
N SER A 131 -5.86 3.55 -0.12
CA SER A 131 -6.56 3.32 -1.39
C SER A 131 -6.26 4.43 -2.41
N LEU A 132 -6.20 5.68 -1.97
CA LEU A 132 -5.91 6.83 -2.82
C LEU A 132 -4.44 6.81 -3.29
N GLU A 133 -3.51 6.56 -2.39
CA GLU A 133 -2.08 6.54 -2.70
C GLU A 133 -1.73 5.39 -3.66
N ARG A 134 -2.32 4.21 -3.46
CA ARG A 134 -2.18 3.08 -4.39
C ARG A 134 -2.65 3.44 -5.80
N LYS A 135 -3.79 4.12 -5.92
CA LYS A 135 -4.31 4.56 -7.22
C LYS A 135 -3.37 5.57 -7.90
N LYS A 136 -2.90 6.58 -7.17
CA LYS A 136 -1.93 7.57 -7.69
C LYS A 136 -0.65 6.91 -8.20
N ASN A 137 -0.14 5.91 -7.50
CA ASN A 137 1.05 5.17 -7.91
C ASN A 137 0.80 4.38 -9.20
N ALA A 138 -0.35 3.71 -9.32
CA ALA A 138 -0.72 2.98 -10.53
C ALA A 138 -0.88 3.92 -11.74
N ASP A 139 -1.54 5.06 -11.55
CA ASP A 139 -1.70 6.06 -12.60
C ASP A 139 -0.34 6.70 -12.99
N GLY A 140 0.54 6.95 -12.02
CA GLY A 140 1.89 7.46 -12.26
C GLY A 140 2.77 6.51 -13.08
N ILE A 141 2.73 5.21 -12.79
CA ILE A 141 3.45 4.19 -13.57
C ILE A 141 2.92 4.14 -15.01
N ARG A 142 1.59 4.09 -15.17
CA ARG A 142 0.95 4.10 -16.50
C ARG A 142 1.32 5.35 -17.30
N PHE A 143 1.39 6.50 -16.65
CA PHE A 143 1.78 7.75 -17.29
C PHE A 143 3.23 7.70 -17.79
N GLN A 144 4.16 7.21 -16.99
CA GLN A 144 5.56 7.03 -17.41
C GLN A 144 5.70 6.08 -18.60
N GLU A 145 4.97 4.97 -18.58
CA GLU A 145 4.96 3.99 -19.67
C GLU A 145 4.40 4.60 -20.97
N LEU A 146 3.32 5.38 -20.87
CA LEU A 146 2.75 6.12 -22.01
C LEU A 146 3.71 7.20 -22.54
N GLU A 147 4.39 7.95 -21.67
CA GLU A 147 5.40 8.93 -22.09
C GLU A 147 6.53 8.27 -22.89
N GLU A 148 7.01 7.10 -22.44
CA GLU A 148 8.05 6.36 -23.14
C GLU A 148 7.58 5.83 -24.50
N GLN A 149 6.35 5.30 -24.58
CA GLN A 149 5.74 4.89 -25.85
C GLN A 149 5.60 6.06 -26.82
N ILE A 150 5.15 7.24 -26.36
CA ILE A 150 5.04 8.45 -27.19
C ILE A 150 6.41 8.87 -27.72
N LYS A 151 7.46 8.82 -26.88
CA LYS A 151 8.83 9.17 -27.28
C LYS A 151 9.35 8.22 -28.37
N ASN A 152 9.11 6.92 -28.23
CA ASN A 152 9.50 5.91 -29.22
C ASN A 152 8.76 6.11 -30.55
N LEU A 153 7.43 6.27 -30.52
CA LEU A 153 6.62 6.54 -31.72
C LEU A 153 7.06 7.82 -32.44
N LYS A 154 7.41 8.88 -31.70
CA LYS A 154 7.93 10.12 -32.29
C LYS A 154 9.27 9.89 -33.01
N ALA A 155 10.14 9.06 -32.45
CA ALA A 155 11.42 8.72 -33.09
C ALA A 155 11.21 7.89 -34.36
N GLU A 156 10.32 6.90 -34.35
CA GLU A 156 9.96 6.10 -35.52
C GLU A 156 9.34 6.96 -36.63
N LEU A 157 8.39 7.85 -36.27
CA LEU A 157 7.78 8.76 -37.23
C LEU A 157 8.81 9.67 -37.89
N ASN A 158 9.77 10.20 -37.13
CA ASN A 158 10.84 11.03 -37.67
C ASN A 158 11.76 10.23 -38.61
N LYS A 159 12.12 9.00 -38.24
CA LYS A 159 12.92 8.10 -39.09
C LYS A 159 12.22 7.84 -40.43
N GLU A 160 10.91 7.56 -40.38
CA GLU A 160 10.15 7.28 -41.59
C GLU A 160 9.96 8.55 -42.44
N LYS A 161 9.77 9.72 -41.83
CA LYS A 161 9.77 11.02 -42.54
C LYS A 161 11.07 11.27 -43.29
N VAL A 162 12.23 11.05 -42.66
CA VAL A 162 13.54 11.21 -43.31
C VAL A 162 13.68 10.26 -44.50
N LYS A 163 13.24 9.00 -44.33
CA LYS A 163 13.25 8.00 -45.40
C LYS A 163 12.34 8.38 -46.57
N TYR A 164 11.13 8.87 -46.32
CA TYR A 164 10.25 9.36 -47.38
C TYR A 164 10.79 10.62 -48.07
N ALA A 165 11.38 11.55 -47.33
CA ALA A 165 12.02 12.74 -47.89
C ALA A 165 13.18 12.35 -48.84
N ALA A 166 14.03 11.42 -48.43
CA ALA A 166 15.12 10.92 -49.28
C ALA A 166 14.59 10.24 -50.56
N LYS A 167 13.54 9.42 -50.45
CA LYS A 167 12.88 8.81 -51.62
C LYS A 167 12.26 9.85 -52.55
N PHE A 168 11.64 10.88 -52.00
CA PHE A 168 11.03 11.96 -52.77
C PHE A 168 12.09 12.73 -53.59
N LEU A 169 13.20 13.12 -52.96
CA LEU A 169 14.32 13.77 -53.65
C LEU A 169 14.91 12.89 -54.76
N SER A 170 15.08 11.59 -54.51
CA SER A 170 15.55 10.65 -55.53
C SER A 170 14.58 10.56 -56.73
N LEU A 171 13.28 10.62 -56.48
CA LEU A 171 12.25 10.56 -57.53
C LEU A 171 12.22 11.88 -58.32
N GLU A 172 12.32 13.02 -57.65
CA GLU A 172 12.38 14.35 -58.28
C GLU A 172 13.57 14.46 -59.23
N GLN A 173 14.75 14.00 -58.80
CA GLN A 173 15.94 13.92 -59.66
C GLN A 173 15.69 13.06 -60.89
N THR A 174 15.15 11.84 -60.70
CA THR A 174 14.83 10.92 -61.81
C THR A 174 13.85 11.55 -62.82
N VAL A 175 12.84 12.28 -62.35
CA VAL A 175 11.88 12.97 -63.21
C VAL A 175 12.55 14.11 -63.99
N SER A 176 13.46 14.87 -63.36
CA SER A 176 14.24 15.90 -64.04
C SER A 176 15.11 15.30 -65.15
N ASP A 177 15.84 14.23 -64.86
CA ASP A 177 16.72 13.54 -65.82
C ASP A 177 15.92 13.03 -67.04
N LEU A 178 14.77 12.40 -66.80
CA LEU A 178 13.87 11.92 -67.88
C LEU A 178 13.33 13.08 -68.74
N LYS A 179 13.04 14.23 -68.12
CA LYS A 179 12.55 15.41 -68.84
C LYS A 179 13.61 16.00 -69.77
N ASP A 180 14.86 16.06 -69.31
CA ASP A 180 15.98 16.50 -70.12
C ASP A 180 16.27 15.54 -71.28
N GLU A 181 16.18 14.23 -71.05
CA GLU A 181 16.35 13.22 -72.10
C GLU A 181 15.25 13.31 -73.18
N MET A 182 14.00 13.50 -72.76
CA MET A 182 12.86 13.74 -73.67
C MET A 182 13.06 14.97 -74.55
N ASN A 183 13.52 16.07 -73.96
CA ASN A 183 13.76 17.32 -74.68
C ASN A 183 14.89 17.17 -75.72
N LYS A 184 15.97 16.46 -75.37
CA LYS A 184 17.05 16.13 -76.32
C LYS A 184 16.53 15.31 -77.50
N LYS A 185 15.75 14.24 -77.25
CA LYS A 185 15.18 13.39 -78.31
C LYS A 185 14.24 14.17 -79.24
N ARG A 186 13.41 15.06 -78.69
CA ARG A 186 12.50 15.91 -79.49
C ARG A 186 13.27 16.85 -80.43
N ASN A 187 14.34 17.49 -79.94
CA ASN A 187 15.15 18.40 -80.74
C ASN A 187 15.89 17.69 -81.88
N THR A 188 16.36 16.46 -81.66
CA THR A 188 17.00 15.67 -82.73
C THR A 188 16.03 15.26 -83.84
N ILE A 189 14.76 14.95 -83.52
CA ILE A 189 13.74 14.56 -84.51
C ILE A 189 13.26 15.76 -85.35
N SER A 190 13.33 16.97 -84.80
CA SER A 190 12.87 18.20 -85.51
C SER A 190 13.93 18.79 -86.45
N LEU A 191 15.15 18.26 -86.46
CA LEU A 191 16.26 18.66 -87.33
C LEU A 191 16.54 17.67 -88.47
N SER A 192 15.81 16.55 -88.52
CA SER A 192 15.88 15.50 -89.56
C SER A 192 14.66 15.54 -90.47
#